data_AF-A0A9E3U031-F1
#
_entry.id   AF-A0A9E3U031-F1
#
_cell.length_a   1.000
_cell.length_b   1.000
_cell.length_c   1.000
_cell.angle_alpha   90.00
_cell.angle_beta   90.00
_cell.angle_gamma   90.00
#
_symmetry.space_group_name_H-M   'P 1'
#
loop_
_entity.id
_entity.type
_entity.pdbx_description
1 polymer ?
#
loop_
_entity_poly.entity_id
_entity_poly.type
_entity_poly.pdbx_seq_one_letter_code
_entity_poly.pdbx_strand_id
1 'polypeptide(L)'
;MPEAKPPQRPAPAAAPAAARPANRNAAPAPAAAQPAAAPAQSQQQEHDDGADPAASHRAHFLLFNAMPSWMVSMVFHIVLLMLLALLTFGVDGEKLLNEFTMGPDNDNVEEIEEFEEMEFEEIDVESTEFDNTELTPVETEIQTPEPVEVAANDLDQAAMKVVEFDPLGATSMPNNPSALATVGAFTGSGLDGRGSAESRSKLAKANGGSDASEAAVALALKWIVSRQAADGGWNFNHNLSINPVPCPDPGSADKARNGATAMALLPLFGAGQTHKEGTYKKQVHAGLSYLIRSMKVNGRTGSWHEAEGSMYSHGLCSIAMCEAYAMTHDKELLAPAQLCLNFIVYAQDPVGGGWRYSPRQAGDTSAVGWQLMALKSGHMAYLEVPPGTVLGAMKFLDSVQANSGAEYGYTGPAEGRAATSAVGLLCRMYLGWKHDNPGLQRGVEIIDKRGPSKNDMYYNYYATQVCRHYEGEVWERWNGRTRDWLVKSQEKDGAKAGSWWFGGGGHANDRGGRLYTTAMATMMLEVYYRHLPIYRKQAAEEEFKL
;
A
#
# COMPACT_ATOMS: atom_id res chain seq x y z
N MET A 1 25.45 78.12 -14.80
CA MET A 1 25.97 76.76 -14.53
C MET A 1 24.85 75.77 -14.79
N PRO A 2 24.90 75.08 -15.94
CA PRO A 2 24.05 73.96 -16.30
C PRO A 2 24.77 72.62 -16.01
N GLU A 3 24.06 71.57 -15.62
CA GLU A 3 24.54 70.17 -15.68
C GLU A 3 23.30 69.27 -15.55
N ALA A 4 22.70 68.78 -16.64
CA ALA A 4 23.13 67.77 -17.62
C ALA A 4 22.56 66.39 -17.27
N LYS A 5 21.41 66.11 -17.88
CA LYS A 5 20.75 64.81 -18.02
C LYS A 5 21.41 64.04 -19.17
N PRO A 6 21.65 62.73 -19.06
CA PRO A 6 21.68 61.89 -20.27
C PRO A 6 20.93 60.55 -20.08
N PRO A 7 20.66 59.76 -21.15
CA PRO A 7 20.82 60.05 -22.58
C PRO A 7 19.53 59.88 -23.42
N GLN A 8 19.53 60.50 -24.60
CA GLN A 8 18.65 60.17 -25.72
C GLN A 8 19.29 59.11 -26.64
N ARG A 9 18.42 58.30 -27.26
CA ARG A 9 18.66 57.27 -28.29
C ARG A 9 19.26 57.83 -29.60
N PRO A 10 19.77 56.92 -30.46
CA PRO A 10 19.45 56.98 -31.88
C PRO A 10 18.86 55.64 -32.41
N ALA A 11 17.82 55.76 -33.24
CA ALA A 11 17.46 54.82 -34.33
C ALA A 11 18.16 55.33 -35.63
N PRO A 12 18.09 54.73 -36.86
CA PRO A 12 17.06 53.82 -37.44
C PRO A 12 17.63 52.70 -38.37
N ALA A 13 16.84 51.74 -38.85
CA ALA A 13 16.23 51.69 -40.20
C ALA A 13 15.72 50.24 -40.43
N ALA A 14 14.75 49.86 -41.26
CA ALA A 14 13.59 50.48 -41.89
C ALA A 14 12.72 49.32 -42.47
N ALA A 15 11.42 49.37 -42.20
CA ALA A 15 10.19 48.96 -42.93
C ALA A 15 10.27 48.19 -44.30
N PRO A 16 9.20 47.49 -44.78
CA PRO A 16 7.79 47.83 -44.52
C PRO A 16 6.72 46.72 -44.36
N ALA A 17 5.59 47.20 -43.82
CA ALA A 17 4.16 46.88 -44.01
C ALA A 17 3.75 46.16 -45.32
N ALA A 18 2.59 45.50 -45.49
CA ALA A 18 1.40 45.19 -44.68
C ALA A 18 0.56 44.12 -45.44
N ALA A 19 -0.34 43.43 -44.71
CA ALA A 19 -1.73 43.07 -45.08
C ALA A 19 -2.16 41.68 -44.53
N ARG A 20 -3.01 41.72 -43.50
CA ARG A 20 -4.00 40.69 -43.11
C ARG A 20 -5.24 40.80 -44.04
N PRO A 21 -6.28 39.94 -43.98
CA PRO A 21 -6.42 38.61 -43.34
C PRO A 21 -7.16 37.56 -44.21
N ALA A 22 -7.12 36.28 -43.84
CA ALA A 22 -8.29 35.41 -43.89
C ALA A 22 -8.10 34.24 -42.91
N ASN A 23 -8.93 34.26 -41.87
CA ASN A 23 -9.05 33.25 -40.83
C ASN A 23 -10.25 32.37 -41.19
N ARG A 24 -10.15 31.04 -41.09
CA ARG A 24 -11.13 30.20 -40.35
C ARG A 24 -10.86 28.70 -40.47
N ASN A 25 -10.51 28.18 -39.30
CA ASN A 25 -10.71 26.85 -38.72
C ASN A 25 -11.90 26.00 -39.22
N ALA A 26 -11.65 24.69 -39.06
CA ALA A 26 -12.52 23.64 -38.48
C ALA A 26 -13.52 22.89 -39.39
N ALA A 27 -13.31 21.57 -39.44
CA ALA A 27 -14.34 20.53 -39.60
C ALA A 27 -15.20 20.45 -38.30
N PRO A 28 -16.43 19.86 -38.29
CA PRO A 28 -16.66 18.40 -38.47
C PRO A 28 -18.02 17.99 -39.13
N ALA A 29 -18.21 16.68 -39.34
CA ALA A 29 -19.43 15.96 -39.82
C ALA A 29 -20.55 15.87 -38.71
N PRO A 30 -21.72 15.13 -38.80
CA PRO A 30 -22.21 14.10 -39.77
C PRO A 30 -23.77 14.02 -40.05
N ALA A 31 -24.21 12.91 -40.72
CA ALA A 31 -25.56 12.24 -40.77
C ALA A 31 -26.71 12.88 -41.61
N ALA A 32 -27.67 12.20 -42.27
CA ALA A 32 -28.06 10.81 -42.59
C ALA A 32 -29.23 10.83 -43.64
N ALA A 33 -29.47 9.75 -44.40
CA ALA A 33 -30.80 9.17 -44.78
C ALA A 33 -30.77 8.28 -46.06
N GLN A 34 -31.37 7.08 -45.97
CA GLN A 34 -31.67 6.12 -47.04
C GLN A 34 -33.00 6.46 -47.78
N PRO A 35 -33.46 5.70 -48.80
CA PRO A 35 -34.22 4.45 -48.56
C PRO A 35 -34.02 3.28 -49.58
N ALA A 36 -34.65 2.15 -49.22
CA ALA A 36 -34.57 0.75 -49.66
C ALA A 36 -35.18 0.35 -51.04
N ALA A 37 -34.81 -0.83 -51.57
CA ALA A 37 -35.69 -2.03 -51.73
C ALA A 37 -35.05 -3.16 -52.59
N ALA A 38 -35.25 -4.42 -52.16
CA ALA A 38 -35.02 -5.71 -52.86
C ALA A 38 -36.42 -6.34 -53.17
N PRO A 39 -36.65 -7.62 -53.60
CA PRO A 39 -35.72 -8.77 -53.80
C PRO A 39 -36.05 -9.76 -54.97
N ALA A 40 -35.21 -10.82 -55.10
CA ALA A 40 -35.55 -12.26 -55.29
C ALA A 40 -34.73 -12.99 -56.39
N GLN A 41 -34.04 -14.08 -56.02
CA GLN A 41 -34.34 -15.46 -56.47
C GLN A 41 -33.41 -16.53 -55.86
N SER A 42 -34.05 -17.68 -55.64
CA SER A 42 -33.71 -18.98 -55.03
C SER A 42 -32.64 -19.84 -55.72
N GLN A 43 -31.98 -20.73 -54.96
CA GLN A 43 -31.67 -22.12 -55.38
C GLN A 43 -31.57 -23.06 -54.16
N GLN A 44 -32.20 -24.24 -54.28
CA GLN A 44 -32.17 -25.40 -53.37
C GLN A 44 -31.13 -26.42 -53.87
N GLN A 45 -30.48 -27.16 -52.96
CA GLN A 45 -30.59 -28.65 -52.85
C GLN A 45 -29.63 -29.24 -51.80
N GLU A 46 -30.16 -30.15 -51.00
CA GLU A 46 -29.50 -31.01 -50.00
C GLU A 46 -28.88 -32.26 -50.65
N HIS A 47 -27.81 -32.80 -50.04
CA HIS A 47 -27.55 -34.24 -50.02
C HIS A 47 -26.66 -34.63 -48.83
N ASP A 48 -27.18 -35.52 -47.98
CA ASP A 48 -26.50 -36.28 -46.92
C ASP A 48 -26.09 -37.66 -47.46
N ASP A 49 -24.98 -38.23 -46.95
CA ASP A 49 -24.78 -39.66 -46.66
C ASP A 49 -23.28 -40.06 -46.53
N GLY A 50 -22.95 -40.67 -45.37
CA GLY A 50 -22.17 -41.92 -45.29
C GLY A 50 -20.64 -41.86 -45.20
N ALA A 51 -20.09 -41.93 -43.99
CA ALA A 51 -18.66 -42.16 -43.73
C ALA A 51 -18.29 -43.65 -43.64
N ASP A 52 -17.27 -44.07 -44.40
CA ASP A 52 -16.64 -45.41 -44.44
C ASP A 52 -15.41 -45.47 -43.50
N PRO A 53 -15.26 -46.49 -42.62
CA PRO A 53 -14.20 -46.54 -41.59
C PRO A 53 -12.80 -47.01 -42.06
N ALA A 54 -12.49 -47.00 -43.36
CA ALA A 54 -11.21 -47.50 -43.89
C ALA A 54 -10.06 -46.46 -43.97
N ALA A 55 -10.25 -45.24 -43.46
CA ALA A 55 -9.25 -44.15 -43.58
C ALA A 55 -8.21 -44.07 -42.44
N SER A 56 -8.34 -44.85 -41.36
CA SER A 56 -7.51 -44.69 -40.15
C SER A 56 -6.15 -45.40 -40.20
N HIS A 57 -5.94 -46.37 -41.10
CA HIS A 57 -4.70 -47.18 -41.10
C HIS A 57 -3.59 -46.70 -42.04
N ARG A 58 -3.83 -45.67 -42.86
CA ARG A 58 -2.79 -45.09 -43.75
C ARG A 58 -2.10 -43.83 -43.20
N ALA A 59 -2.56 -43.26 -42.09
CA ALA A 59 -1.99 -42.05 -41.51
C ALA A 59 -0.71 -42.27 -40.68
N HIS A 60 -0.44 -43.50 -40.23
CA HIS A 60 0.69 -43.78 -39.34
C HIS A 60 2.05 -43.96 -40.03
N PHE A 61 2.12 -43.98 -41.37
CA PHE A 61 3.38 -44.18 -42.10
C PHE A 61 3.93 -42.93 -42.81
N LEU A 62 3.32 -41.76 -42.61
CA LEU A 62 3.76 -40.49 -43.24
C LEU A 62 4.39 -39.49 -42.27
N LEU A 63 4.53 -39.81 -40.97
CA LEU A 63 5.08 -38.86 -40.00
C LEU A 63 6.62 -38.74 -39.98
N PHE A 64 7.36 -39.63 -40.65
CA PHE A 64 8.82 -39.65 -40.56
C PHE A 64 9.59 -39.01 -41.73
N ASN A 65 8.91 -38.44 -42.73
CA ASN A 65 9.59 -37.85 -43.90
C ASN A 65 9.52 -36.32 -44.01
N ALA A 66 9.17 -35.61 -42.95
CA ALA A 66 9.10 -34.14 -42.96
C ALA A 66 9.72 -33.47 -41.73
N MET A 67 10.75 -34.09 -41.11
CA MET A 67 11.55 -33.37 -40.11
C MET A 67 12.68 -32.60 -40.80
N PRO A 68 12.73 -31.25 -40.71
CA PRO A 68 13.88 -30.49 -41.17
C PRO A 68 15.16 -30.98 -40.49
N SER A 69 16.26 -31.04 -41.24
CA SER A 69 17.56 -31.53 -40.76
C SER A 69 18.08 -30.80 -39.50
N TRP A 70 17.70 -29.53 -39.32
CA TRP A 70 18.04 -28.76 -38.12
C TRP A 70 17.39 -29.33 -36.85
N MET A 71 16.17 -29.88 -36.94
CA MET A 71 15.44 -30.41 -35.79
C MET A 71 16.02 -31.77 -35.37
N VAL A 72 16.42 -32.60 -36.33
CA VAL A 72 17.16 -33.85 -36.05
C VAL A 72 18.52 -33.53 -35.40
N SER A 73 19.21 -32.51 -35.90
CA SER A 73 20.47 -32.03 -35.30
C SER A 73 20.27 -31.51 -33.88
N MET A 74 19.21 -30.73 -33.62
CA MET A 74 18.91 -30.19 -32.29
C MET A 74 18.64 -31.30 -31.26
N VAL A 75 17.83 -32.29 -31.63
CA VAL A 75 17.54 -33.44 -30.75
C VAL A 75 18.81 -34.24 -30.48
N PHE A 76 19.66 -34.46 -31.50
CA PHE A 76 20.94 -35.13 -31.33
C PHE A 76 21.86 -34.39 -30.36
N HIS A 77 21.97 -33.07 -30.47
CA HIS A 77 22.82 -32.27 -29.56
C HIS A 77 22.24 -32.21 -28.14
N ILE A 78 20.93 -32.16 -27.96
CA ILE A 78 20.29 -32.22 -26.63
C ILE A 78 20.61 -33.55 -25.94
N VAL A 79 20.48 -34.66 -26.66
CA VAL A 79 20.81 -36.00 -26.13
C VAL A 79 22.31 -36.11 -25.83
N LEU A 80 23.17 -35.58 -26.70
CA LEU A 80 24.61 -35.57 -26.48
C LEU A 80 24.99 -34.76 -25.23
N LEU A 81 24.38 -33.59 -25.02
CA LEU A 81 24.61 -32.76 -23.84
C LEU A 81 24.08 -33.43 -22.57
N MET A 82 22.93 -34.12 -22.63
CA MET A 82 22.42 -34.92 -21.50
C MET A 82 23.36 -36.08 -21.16
N LEU A 83 23.88 -36.79 -22.16
CA LEU A 83 24.84 -37.88 -21.94
C LEU A 83 26.17 -37.36 -21.39
N LEU A 84 26.64 -36.21 -21.88
CA LEU A 84 27.82 -35.56 -21.34
C LEU A 84 27.59 -35.12 -19.89
N ALA A 85 26.43 -34.55 -19.57
CA ALA A 85 26.07 -34.16 -18.21
C ALA A 85 26.03 -35.38 -17.27
N LEU A 86 25.47 -36.50 -17.70
CA LEU A 86 25.45 -37.74 -16.91
C LEU A 86 26.84 -38.35 -16.72
N LEU A 87 27.77 -38.11 -17.64
CA LEU A 87 29.16 -38.57 -17.54
C LEU A 87 30.04 -37.62 -16.71
N THR A 88 29.75 -36.31 -16.71
CA THR A 88 30.52 -35.31 -15.94
C THR A 88 30.03 -35.16 -14.52
N PHE A 89 28.72 -35.30 -14.30
CA PHE A 89 28.09 -35.24 -12.99
C PHE A 89 27.73 -36.67 -12.58
N GLY A 90 28.68 -37.36 -11.96
CA GLY A 90 28.41 -38.64 -11.32
C GLY A 90 27.26 -38.48 -10.34
N VAL A 91 26.14 -39.17 -10.60
CA VAL A 91 24.95 -39.11 -9.75
C VAL A 91 25.19 -39.98 -8.52
N ASP A 92 25.55 -39.35 -7.39
CA ASP A 92 25.55 -39.99 -6.09
C ASP A 92 24.10 -40.26 -5.67
N GLY A 93 23.66 -41.51 -5.86
CA GLY A 93 22.30 -41.99 -5.63
C GLY A 93 21.80 -41.98 -4.17
N GLU A 94 22.54 -41.42 -3.22
CA GLU A 94 22.14 -41.34 -1.82
C GLU A 94 21.44 -40.02 -1.44
N LYS A 95 21.50 -38.96 -2.25
CA LYS A 95 20.83 -37.69 -1.92
C LYS A 95 19.34 -37.64 -2.26
N LEU A 96 18.85 -38.48 -3.17
CA LEU A 96 17.44 -38.44 -3.61
C LEU A 96 16.45 -39.12 -2.66
N LEU A 97 16.92 -39.90 -1.68
CA LEU A 97 16.05 -40.60 -0.71
C LEU A 97 15.81 -39.83 0.59
N ASN A 98 16.64 -38.82 0.90
CA ASN A 98 16.45 -37.99 2.10
C ASN A 98 15.54 -36.76 1.87
N GLU A 99 15.15 -36.48 0.63
CA GLU A 99 14.31 -35.33 0.28
C GLU A 99 12.81 -35.67 0.27
N PHE A 100 12.43 -36.96 0.35
CA PHE A 100 11.02 -37.37 0.31
C PHE A 100 10.38 -37.66 1.68
N THR A 101 11.10 -37.46 2.78
CA THR A 101 10.55 -37.61 4.13
C THR A 101 11.09 -36.56 5.08
N MET A 102 10.59 -35.33 4.97
CA MET A 102 10.34 -34.48 6.14
C MET A 102 9.48 -33.30 5.75
N GLY A 103 8.31 -33.19 6.36
CA GLY A 103 7.72 -31.91 6.73
C GLY A 103 7.36 -31.96 8.22
N PRO A 104 7.08 -30.83 8.88
CA PRO A 104 7.28 -29.43 8.47
C PRO A 104 8.26 -28.68 9.41
N ASP A 105 8.66 -27.45 9.02
CA ASP A 105 8.94 -26.26 9.86
C ASP A 105 10.12 -25.35 9.42
N ASN A 106 10.79 -25.61 8.28
CA ASN A 106 11.95 -24.80 7.89
C ASN A 106 11.72 -23.66 6.86
N ASP A 107 10.56 -23.58 6.20
CA ASP A 107 10.32 -22.56 5.15
C ASP A 107 10.33 -21.12 5.70
N ASN A 108 10.04 -20.94 6.99
CA ASN A 108 10.04 -19.60 7.60
C ASN A 108 11.47 -19.07 7.82
N VAL A 109 12.49 -19.94 7.94
CA VAL A 109 13.88 -19.52 8.20
C VAL A 109 14.46 -18.87 6.96
N GLU A 110 14.22 -19.44 5.77
CA GLU A 110 14.62 -18.84 4.50
C GLU A 110 13.87 -17.51 4.23
N GLU A 111 12.59 -17.41 4.63
CA GLU A 111 11.85 -16.15 4.54
C GLU A 111 12.49 -15.05 5.40
N ILE A 112 13.00 -15.36 6.59
CA ILE A 112 13.62 -14.39 7.51
C ILE A 112 15.04 -14.03 7.07
N GLU A 113 15.83 -15.02 6.64
CA GLU A 113 17.21 -14.83 6.17
C GLU A 113 17.26 -13.92 4.93
N GLU A 114 16.32 -14.03 3.99
CA GLU A 114 16.25 -13.15 2.81
C GLU A 114 15.94 -11.67 3.19
N PHE A 115 15.27 -11.43 4.32
CA PHE A 115 15.01 -10.08 4.85
C PHE A 115 16.14 -9.55 5.75
N GLU A 116 16.86 -10.43 6.46
CA GLU A 116 17.99 -10.05 7.32
C GLU A 116 19.31 -9.87 6.54
N GLU A 117 19.55 -10.61 5.46
CA GLU A 117 20.78 -10.54 4.66
C GLU A 117 20.95 -9.22 3.88
N MET A 118 19.93 -8.37 3.77
CA MET A 118 20.07 -7.01 3.24
C MET A 118 20.53 -6.04 4.35
N GLU A 119 21.73 -6.27 4.86
CA GLU A 119 22.52 -5.23 5.54
C GLU A 119 22.87 -4.14 4.52
N PHE A 120 22.50 -2.91 4.85
CA PHE A 120 22.65 -1.75 3.97
C PHE A 120 24.13 -1.49 3.70
N GLU A 121 24.58 -1.56 2.44
CA GLU A 121 25.77 -0.80 2.04
C GLU A 121 25.45 0.68 2.26
N GLU A 122 26.22 1.33 3.14
CA GLU A 122 26.21 2.78 3.29
C GLU A 122 26.56 3.40 1.94
N ILE A 123 25.57 3.96 1.25
CA ILE A 123 25.83 4.82 0.10
C ILE A 123 26.37 6.13 0.66
N ASP A 124 27.67 6.33 0.47
CA ASP A 124 28.37 7.59 0.71
C ASP A 124 27.75 8.69 -0.15
N VAL A 125 27.00 9.59 0.48
CA VAL A 125 26.36 10.73 -0.18
C VAL A 125 27.36 11.87 -0.28
N GLU A 126 28.51 11.62 -0.90
CA GLU A 126 29.52 12.63 -1.20
C GLU A 126 29.91 12.57 -2.68
N SER A 127 28.93 12.81 -3.56
CA SER A 127 29.16 13.33 -4.93
C SER A 127 27.83 13.56 -5.67
N THR A 128 27.01 14.45 -5.13
CA THR A 128 26.12 15.24 -6.00
C THR A 128 26.45 16.70 -5.75
N GLU A 129 27.30 17.26 -6.60
CA GLU A 129 27.59 18.68 -6.65
C GLU A 129 26.29 19.45 -6.90
N PHE A 130 25.79 20.13 -5.86
CA PHE A 130 24.82 21.20 -6.01
C PHE A 130 25.55 22.50 -5.71
N ASP A 131 25.58 23.35 -6.75
CA ASP A 131 26.25 24.63 -6.83
C ASP A 131 25.78 25.57 -5.69
N ASN A 132 26.65 25.78 -4.71
CA ASN A 132 26.43 26.70 -3.59
C ASN A 132 27.21 27.99 -3.84
N THR A 133 26.51 29.08 -4.12
CA THR A 133 27.10 30.41 -4.06
C THR A 133 27.08 30.92 -2.61
N GLU A 134 28.27 31.25 -2.11
CA GLU A 134 28.58 31.72 -0.76
C GLU A 134 27.80 32.95 -0.32
N LEU A 135 27.40 32.97 0.96
CA LEU A 135 27.27 34.21 1.74
C LEU A 135 27.96 34.03 3.10
N THR A 136 28.86 34.96 3.39
CA THR A 136 29.74 35.03 4.55
C THR A 136 29.00 35.38 5.85
N PRO A 137 29.54 35.01 7.03
CA PRO A 137 28.88 35.24 8.31
C PRO A 137 29.18 36.65 8.84
N VAL A 138 28.14 37.31 9.38
CA VAL A 138 28.29 38.53 10.19
C VAL A 138 27.96 38.18 11.63
N GLU A 139 28.96 38.28 12.51
CA GLU A 139 28.81 38.27 13.96
C GLU A 139 28.04 39.51 14.42
N THR A 140 27.13 39.35 15.39
CA THR A 140 26.78 40.49 16.26
C THR A 140 26.33 40.02 17.65
N GLU A 141 26.79 40.80 18.63
CA GLU A 141 26.89 40.54 20.06
C GLU A 141 25.57 40.32 20.81
N ILE A 142 25.71 39.57 21.90
CA ILE A 142 24.71 39.27 22.93
C ILE A 142 24.49 40.50 23.83
N GLN A 143 23.24 40.89 24.05
CA GLN A 143 22.83 41.62 25.25
C GLN A 143 21.57 40.99 25.85
N THR A 144 21.69 40.51 27.08
CA THR A 144 20.59 40.08 27.95
C THR A 144 19.99 41.27 28.72
N PRO A 145 18.67 41.32 28.89
CA PRO A 145 18.08 41.85 30.12
C PRO A 145 17.12 40.89 30.83
N GLU A 146 17.03 41.11 32.14
CA GLU A 146 16.37 40.36 33.21
C GLU A 146 14.82 40.41 33.24
N PRO A 147 14.14 39.62 34.12
CA PRO A 147 12.77 39.14 33.88
C PRO A 147 11.69 40.10 34.40
N VAL A 148 10.54 40.09 33.72
CA VAL A 148 9.29 40.71 34.19
C VAL A 148 8.16 39.68 34.08
N GLU A 149 7.63 39.26 35.21
CA GLU A 149 6.30 38.63 35.29
C GLU A 149 5.22 39.72 35.25
N VAL A 150 4.13 39.50 34.50
CA VAL A 150 2.71 39.53 34.97
C VAL A 150 1.75 39.41 33.77
N ALA A 151 0.94 38.33 33.83
CA ALA A 151 -0.46 38.12 33.40
C ALA A 151 -1.01 38.50 32.00
N ALA A 152 -1.47 37.44 31.33
CA ALA A 152 -2.79 37.22 30.70
C ALA A 152 -3.39 38.25 29.71
N ASN A 153 -3.61 37.71 28.50
CA ASN A 153 -4.46 38.11 27.37
C ASN A 153 -3.76 38.81 26.19
N ASP A 154 -4.18 38.35 25.01
CA ASP A 154 -3.86 38.80 23.64
C ASP A 154 -2.64 38.13 22.95
N LEU A 155 -2.91 37.00 22.29
CA LEU A 155 -2.07 36.42 21.23
C LEU A 155 -2.97 36.15 20.02
N ASP A 156 -3.12 37.19 19.21
CA ASP A 156 -3.49 37.08 17.80
C ASP A 156 -2.33 37.66 16.98
N GLN A 157 -1.99 36.96 15.90
CA GLN A 157 -1.00 37.32 14.86
C GLN A 157 0.49 37.08 15.13
N ALA A 158 0.96 35.91 14.68
CA ALA A 158 2.22 35.82 13.94
C ALA A 158 1.99 34.94 12.70
N ALA A 159 2.03 35.59 11.54
CA ALA A 159 1.76 35.01 10.23
C ALA A 159 2.84 33.99 9.81
N MET A 160 2.42 32.77 9.48
CA MET A 160 3.20 31.87 8.63
C MET A 160 2.94 32.22 7.17
N LYS A 161 4.03 32.37 6.40
CA LYS A 161 4.03 32.63 4.96
C LYS A 161 3.19 31.59 4.21
N VAL A 162 2.12 32.08 3.60
CA VAL A 162 1.31 31.34 2.63
C VAL A 162 2.16 31.11 1.38
N VAL A 163 2.37 29.84 1.02
CA VAL A 163 2.77 29.45 -0.33
C VAL A 163 1.50 29.52 -1.17
N GLU A 164 1.42 30.50 -2.07
CA GLU A 164 0.34 30.58 -3.06
C GLU A 164 0.39 29.36 -3.98
N PHE A 165 -0.64 28.52 -3.90
CA PHE A 165 -0.94 27.51 -4.90
C PHE A 165 -1.98 28.07 -5.88
N ASP A 166 -1.61 28.07 -7.16
CA ASP A 166 -2.48 28.46 -8.29
C ASP A 166 -3.67 27.47 -8.39
N PRO A 167 -4.93 27.92 -8.53
CA PRO A 167 -6.09 27.05 -8.41
C PRO A 167 -6.35 26.30 -9.71
N LEU A 168 -5.91 25.04 -9.79
CA LEU A 168 -6.35 24.11 -10.82
C LEU A 168 -7.66 23.42 -10.39
N GLY A 169 -8.76 23.76 -11.07
CA GLY A 169 -9.88 22.83 -11.25
C GLY A 169 -11.16 23.09 -10.46
N ALA A 170 -11.65 24.34 -10.42
CA ALA A 170 -13.05 24.59 -10.05
C ALA A 170 -13.97 24.18 -11.21
N THR A 171 -14.53 22.97 -11.18
CA THR A 171 -15.80 22.68 -11.87
C THR A 171 -16.51 21.45 -11.27
N SER A 172 -17.76 21.69 -10.86
CA SER A 172 -18.82 20.74 -10.47
C SER A 172 -18.64 19.88 -9.21
N MET A 173 -18.87 20.50 -8.03
CA MET A 173 -19.46 19.81 -6.87
C MET A 173 -20.95 20.19 -6.82
N PRO A 174 -21.92 19.25 -6.92
CA PRO A 174 -23.33 19.57 -6.71
C PRO A 174 -23.60 19.87 -5.22
N ASN A 175 -23.86 21.14 -4.90
CA ASN A 175 -24.39 21.56 -3.60
C ASN A 175 -25.88 21.21 -3.54
N ASN A 176 -26.25 20.11 -2.86
CA ASN A 176 -27.62 19.93 -2.36
C ASN A 176 -27.61 19.41 -0.91
N PRO A 177 -27.92 20.25 0.09
CA PRO A 177 -27.96 19.86 1.51
C PRO A 177 -29.14 18.96 1.92
N SER A 178 -30.00 18.53 0.99
CA SER A 178 -31.25 17.80 1.31
C SER A 178 -31.25 16.30 1.03
N ALA A 179 -30.14 15.71 0.56
CA ALA A 179 -30.02 14.26 0.36
C ALA A 179 -29.59 13.49 1.63
N LEU A 180 -29.23 14.19 2.72
CA LEU A 180 -28.64 13.59 3.93
C LEU A 180 -29.62 13.26 5.06
N ALA A 181 -30.93 13.42 4.82
CA ALA A 181 -31.94 13.10 5.81
C ALA A 181 -33.09 12.38 5.12
N THR A 182 -33.06 11.05 5.10
CA THR A 182 -34.18 10.13 5.42
C THR A 182 -33.76 8.68 5.09
N VAL A 183 -33.90 7.79 6.09
CA VAL A 183 -33.87 6.31 6.05
C VAL A 183 -32.49 5.62 6.13
N GLY A 184 -32.03 5.35 7.35
CA GLY A 184 -31.86 3.99 7.92
C GLY A 184 -31.14 2.86 7.14
N ALA A 185 -30.38 3.15 6.10
CA ALA A 185 -29.56 2.19 5.36
C ALA A 185 -28.12 2.73 5.32
N PHE A 186 -27.15 1.88 5.65
CA PHE A 186 -25.71 2.19 5.59
C PHE A 186 -25.36 2.65 4.16
N THR A 187 -24.98 3.92 3.97
CA THR A 187 -24.59 4.52 2.67
C THR A 187 -23.12 4.95 2.66
N GLY A 188 -22.24 4.19 3.30
CA GLY A 188 -20.94 4.72 3.73
C GLY A 188 -19.70 4.22 2.99
N SER A 189 -18.64 5.05 3.00
CA SER A 189 -17.29 4.71 2.53
C SER A 189 -16.68 3.54 3.33
N GLY A 190 -15.63 2.89 2.81
CA GLY A 190 -14.94 1.77 3.45
C GLY A 190 -14.43 2.04 4.88
N LEU A 191 -14.37 3.32 5.28
CA LEU A 191 -13.95 3.80 6.60
C LEU A 191 -15.13 4.12 7.54
N ASP A 192 -16.36 4.14 7.06
CA ASP A 192 -17.55 4.56 7.83
C ASP A 192 -17.92 3.57 8.94
N GLY A 193 -17.38 2.34 8.87
CA GLY A 193 -17.47 1.37 9.95
C GLY A 193 -16.87 1.89 11.26
N ARG A 194 -15.93 2.84 11.18
CA ARG A 194 -15.17 3.40 12.32
C ARG A 194 -15.87 4.54 13.05
N GLY A 195 -17.12 4.86 12.67
CA GLY A 195 -17.93 5.97 13.20
C GLY A 195 -18.28 5.88 14.69
N SER A 196 -19.53 6.09 15.10
CA SER A 196 -19.89 6.09 16.53
C SER A 196 -19.53 4.78 17.24
N ALA A 197 -19.24 4.85 18.54
CA ALA A 197 -18.92 3.66 19.35
C ALA A 197 -20.03 2.60 19.30
N GLU A 198 -21.29 3.04 19.20
CA GLU A 198 -22.44 2.15 19.04
C GLU A 198 -22.43 1.42 17.68
N SER A 199 -22.11 2.12 16.60
CA SER A 199 -21.98 1.52 15.26
C SER A 199 -20.86 0.47 15.22
N ARG A 200 -19.69 0.81 15.78
CA ARG A 200 -18.56 -0.13 15.87
C ARG A 200 -18.91 -1.37 16.67
N SER A 201 -19.53 -1.21 17.84
CA SER A 201 -19.94 -2.35 18.68
C SER A 201 -20.93 -3.26 17.96
N LYS A 202 -21.89 -2.69 17.21
CA LYS A 202 -22.83 -3.46 16.38
C LYS A 202 -22.11 -4.22 15.27
N LEU A 203 -21.19 -3.57 14.56
CA LEU A 203 -20.41 -4.20 13.49
C LEU A 203 -19.48 -5.29 14.03
N ALA A 204 -18.81 -5.06 15.16
CA ALA A 204 -18.00 -6.07 15.83
C ALA A 204 -18.86 -7.29 16.13
N LYS A 205 -19.98 -7.14 16.86
CA LYS A 205 -20.87 -8.27 17.21
C LYS A 205 -21.43 -8.99 15.98
N ALA A 206 -21.80 -8.25 14.94
CA ALA A 206 -22.36 -8.83 13.72
C ALA A 206 -21.36 -9.63 12.88
N ASN A 207 -20.06 -9.33 12.98
CA ASN A 207 -19.02 -9.97 12.16
C ASN A 207 -18.06 -10.85 12.99
N GLY A 208 -18.48 -11.24 14.20
CA GLY A 208 -17.74 -12.20 15.03
C GLY A 208 -16.73 -11.58 16.00
N GLY A 209 -16.82 -10.29 16.30
CA GLY A 209 -16.19 -9.69 17.48
C GLY A 209 -16.90 -10.11 18.77
N SER A 210 -16.18 -10.04 19.89
CA SER A 210 -16.67 -10.39 21.23
C SER A 210 -16.41 -9.24 22.21
N ASP A 211 -17.15 -9.19 23.32
CA ASP A 211 -16.87 -8.19 24.36
C ASP A 211 -15.44 -8.30 24.90
N ALA A 212 -14.87 -9.53 24.91
CA ALA A 212 -13.48 -9.76 25.30
C ALA A 212 -12.46 -9.23 24.27
N SER A 213 -12.76 -9.31 22.97
CA SER A 213 -11.89 -8.73 21.93
C SER A 213 -11.95 -7.21 21.94
N GLU A 214 -13.11 -6.61 22.15
CA GLU A 214 -13.25 -5.15 22.30
C GLU A 214 -12.51 -4.65 23.55
N ALA A 215 -12.59 -5.39 24.66
CA ALA A 215 -11.82 -5.09 25.86
C ALA A 215 -10.31 -5.21 25.63
N ALA A 216 -9.87 -6.20 24.83
CA ALA A 216 -8.47 -6.35 24.46
C ALA A 216 -7.98 -5.16 23.62
N VAL A 217 -8.77 -4.71 22.64
CA VAL A 217 -8.48 -3.48 21.86
C VAL A 217 -8.35 -2.28 22.79
N ALA A 218 -9.30 -2.04 23.69
CA ALA A 218 -9.26 -0.91 24.61
C ALA A 218 -8.00 -0.90 25.51
N LEU A 219 -7.58 -2.08 26.01
CA LEU A 219 -6.35 -2.21 26.79
C LEU A 219 -5.09 -1.95 25.95
N ALA A 220 -5.09 -2.38 24.69
CA ALA A 220 -3.98 -2.17 23.78
C ALA A 220 -3.80 -0.69 23.43
N LEU A 221 -4.89 0.02 23.13
CA LEU A 221 -4.83 1.47 22.89
C LEU A 221 -4.31 2.23 24.10
N LYS A 222 -4.74 1.85 25.31
CA LYS A 222 -4.22 2.42 26.55
C LYS A 222 -2.72 2.17 26.68
N TRP A 223 -2.25 0.96 26.39
CA TRP A 223 -0.83 0.64 26.39
C TRP A 223 -0.07 1.47 25.36
N ILE A 224 -0.49 1.51 24.10
CA ILE A 224 0.14 2.29 23.02
C ILE A 224 0.26 3.76 23.42
N VAL A 225 -0.83 4.37 23.89
CA VAL A 225 -0.85 5.78 24.30
C VAL A 225 0.10 6.06 25.47
N SER A 226 0.27 5.11 26.40
CA SER A 226 1.22 5.26 27.51
C SER A 226 2.69 5.29 27.06
N ARG A 227 2.98 4.89 25.81
CA ARG A 227 4.34 4.84 25.22
C ARG A 227 4.67 6.02 24.31
N GLN A 228 3.82 7.05 24.26
CA GLN A 228 4.09 8.25 23.45
C GLN A 228 5.28 9.04 24.00
N ALA A 229 6.12 9.57 23.11
CA ALA A 229 7.22 10.48 23.44
C ALA A 229 6.73 11.92 23.65
N ALA A 230 7.55 12.76 24.28
CA ALA A 230 7.18 14.14 24.62
C ALA A 230 6.92 15.04 23.40
N ASP A 231 7.53 14.73 22.26
CA ASP A 231 7.34 15.42 20.99
C ASP A 231 6.09 14.96 20.21
N GLY A 232 5.34 14.02 20.77
CA GLY A 232 4.12 13.45 20.17
C GLY A 232 4.35 12.21 19.32
N GLY A 233 5.60 11.86 18.98
CA GLY A 233 5.89 10.65 18.20
C GLY A 233 5.93 9.38 19.05
N TRP A 234 6.10 8.24 18.38
CA TRP A 234 6.43 6.96 19.00
C TRP A 234 7.79 6.46 18.49
N ASN A 235 8.28 5.40 19.12
CA ASN A 235 9.52 4.74 18.76
C ASN A 235 9.33 3.21 18.93
N PHE A 236 9.91 2.40 18.03
CA PHE A 236 9.88 0.94 18.16
C PHE A 236 10.63 0.48 19.41
N ASN A 237 11.69 1.19 19.79
CA ASN A 237 12.16 1.20 21.17
C ASN A 237 11.21 2.01 22.05
N HIS A 238 10.09 1.38 22.41
CA HIS A 238 8.99 1.98 23.17
C HIS A 238 9.36 2.38 24.61
N ASN A 239 10.60 2.12 25.05
CA ASN A 239 11.14 2.66 26.29
C ASN A 239 11.58 4.12 26.15
N LEU A 240 11.73 4.66 24.93
CA LEU A 240 12.05 6.08 24.65
C LEU A 240 10.80 6.99 24.72
N SER A 241 9.90 6.72 25.68
CA SER A 241 8.65 7.47 25.90
C SER A 241 8.84 8.63 26.90
N ILE A 242 7.85 9.54 27.03
CA ILE A 242 7.93 10.67 27.97
C ILE A 242 8.08 10.24 29.44
N ASN A 243 7.43 9.15 29.81
CA ASN A 243 7.46 8.58 31.16
C ASN A 243 7.88 7.11 31.05
N PRO A 244 9.18 6.82 30.92
CA PRO A 244 9.65 5.47 30.65
C PRO A 244 9.36 4.56 31.84
N VAL A 245 8.33 3.72 31.71
CA VAL A 245 8.17 2.54 32.56
C VAL A 245 8.88 1.39 31.84
N PRO A 246 10.01 0.87 32.34
CA PRO A 246 10.75 -0.19 31.67
C PRO A 246 9.83 -1.34 31.27
N CYS A 247 9.82 -1.63 29.98
CA CYS A 247 9.01 -2.68 29.39
C CYS A 247 9.92 -3.54 28.50
N PRO A 248 9.85 -4.88 28.64
CA PRO A 248 10.70 -5.76 27.87
C PRO A 248 10.29 -5.78 26.39
N ASP A 249 11.20 -6.32 25.59
CA ASP A 249 11.05 -6.53 24.15
C ASP A 249 10.88 -5.22 23.33
N PRO A 250 11.76 -4.22 23.53
CA PRO A 250 11.82 -3.07 22.64
C PRO A 250 12.28 -3.49 21.25
N GLY A 251 11.80 -2.80 20.22
CA GLY A 251 12.30 -2.98 18.86
C GLY A 251 13.69 -2.38 18.70
N SER A 252 14.50 -2.96 17.83
CA SER A 252 15.85 -2.47 17.52
C SER A 252 15.89 -1.33 16.51
N ALA A 253 14.81 -1.09 15.74
CA ALA A 253 14.75 -0.02 14.73
C ALA A 253 14.40 1.35 15.35
N ASP A 254 15.26 1.86 16.23
CA ASP A 254 14.99 3.08 16.99
C ASP A 254 15.08 4.36 16.16
N LYS A 255 15.66 4.31 14.95
CA LYS A 255 15.68 5.43 14.00
C LYS A 255 14.43 5.50 13.11
N ALA A 256 13.65 4.42 13.01
CA ALA A 256 12.44 4.35 12.21
C ALA A 256 11.20 4.96 12.93
N ARG A 257 11.34 6.20 13.41
CA ARG A 257 10.33 6.86 14.26
C ARG A 257 9.07 7.25 13.50
N ASN A 258 9.16 7.58 12.22
CA ASN A 258 7.97 7.87 11.41
C ASN A 258 7.11 6.61 11.30
N GLY A 259 7.75 5.48 10.96
CA GLY A 259 7.09 4.17 10.91
C GLY A 259 6.46 3.76 12.24
N ALA A 260 7.20 3.92 13.35
CA ALA A 260 6.68 3.63 14.69
C ALA A 260 5.46 4.51 15.06
N THR A 261 5.51 5.80 14.71
CA THR A 261 4.41 6.73 14.95
C THR A 261 3.17 6.36 14.15
N ALA A 262 3.31 6.04 12.87
CA ALA A 262 2.20 5.56 12.06
C ALA A 262 1.62 4.25 12.61
N MET A 263 2.48 3.29 12.98
CA MET A 263 2.08 2.01 13.55
C MET A 263 1.30 2.18 14.87
N ALA A 264 1.60 3.21 15.67
CA ALA A 264 0.84 3.55 16.88
C ALA A 264 -0.50 4.25 16.58
N LEU A 265 -0.54 5.12 15.57
CA LEU A 265 -1.73 5.87 15.18
C LEU A 265 -2.79 5.01 14.51
N LEU A 266 -2.39 4.04 13.69
CA LEU A 266 -3.33 3.21 12.93
C LEU A 266 -4.37 2.53 13.84
N PRO A 267 -4.02 1.81 14.92
CA PRO A 267 -5.00 1.27 15.87
C PRO A 267 -5.94 2.33 16.45
N LEU A 268 -5.42 3.51 16.81
CA LEU A 268 -6.25 4.61 17.33
C LEU A 268 -7.35 5.00 16.32
N PHE A 269 -7.00 5.12 15.04
CA PHE A 269 -7.98 5.39 13.98
C PHE A 269 -8.97 4.26 13.78
N GLY A 270 -8.54 3.00 13.89
CA GLY A 270 -9.44 1.85 13.79
C GLY A 270 -10.54 1.91 14.84
N ALA A 271 -10.18 2.23 16.08
CA ALA A 271 -11.12 2.45 17.18
C ALA A 271 -11.87 3.80 17.14
N GLY A 272 -11.80 4.54 16.04
CA GLY A 272 -12.50 5.81 15.82
C GLY A 272 -11.96 6.98 16.66
N GLN A 273 -10.73 6.90 17.17
CA GLN A 273 -10.07 7.99 17.88
C GLN A 273 -9.41 8.91 16.86
N THR A 274 -9.78 10.19 16.86
CA THR A 274 -9.21 11.19 15.94
C THR A 274 -8.64 12.37 16.72
N HIS A 275 -7.96 13.30 16.05
CA HIS A 275 -7.52 14.54 16.70
C HIS A 275 -8.69 15.49 17.03
N LYS A 276 -9.87 15.28 16.43
CA LYS A 276 -11.08 16.06 16.70
C LYS A 276 -11.95 15.45 17.81
N GLU A 277 -12.05 14.13 17.84
CA GLU A 277 -13.00 13.40 18.70
C GLU A 277 -12.40 12.15 19.35
N GLY A 278 -12.94 11.76 20.50
CA GLY A 278 -12.50 10.58 21.25
C GLY A 278 -11.67 10.91 22.49
N THR A 279 -11.39 9.87 23.27
CA THR A 279 -10.65 9.94 24.54
C THR A 279 -9.19 10.33 24.32
N TYR A 280 -8.58 9.84 23.23
CA TYR A 280 -7.15 10.02 22.95
C TYR A 280 -6.85 11.17 21.98
N LYS A 281 -7.78 12.14 21.84
CA LYS A 281 -7.67 13.23 20.85
C LYS A 281 -6.38 14.03 20.92
N LYS A 282 -5.86 14.29 22.13
CA LYS A 282 -4.62 15.05 22.33
C LYS A 282 -3.41 14.27 21.82
N GLN A 283 -3.38 12.97 22.08
CA GLN A 283 -2.29 12.09 21.69
C GLN A 283 -2.30 11.84 20.18
N VAL A 284 -3.49 11.65 19.59
CA VAL A 284 -3.66 11.55 18.13
C VAL A 284 -3.22 12.85 17.46
N HIS A 285 -3.64 14.01 17.97
CA HIS A 285 -3.21 15.31 17.45
C HIS A 285 -1.68 15.44 17.49
N ALA A 286 -1.06 15.15 18.64
CA ALA A 286 0.40 15.24 18.80
C ALA A 286 1.16 14.29 17.85
N GLY A 287 0.64 13.07 17.63
CA GLY A 287 1.21 12.12 16.67
C GLY A 287 1.10 12.58 15.22
N LEU A 288 -0.06 13.10 14.82
CA LEU A 288 -0.24 13.68 13.48
C LEU A 288 0.66 14.90 13.27
N SER A 289 0.77 15.78 14.28
CA SER A 289 1.69 16.92 14.23
C SER A 289 3.14 16.48 14.13
N TYR A 290 3.54 15.40 14.81
CA TYR A 290 4.88 14.83 14.66
C TYR A 290 5.14 14.36 13.22
N LEU A 291 4.21 13.61 12.62
CA LEU A 291 4.34 13.16 11.23
C LEU A 291 4.41 14.36 10.26
N ILE A 292 3.57 15.37 10.43
CA ILE A 292 3.60 16.56 9.55
C ILE A 292 4.95 17.28 9.65
N ARG A 293 5.48 17.48 10.87
CA ARG A 293 6.79 18.15 11.07
C ARG A 293 7.97 17.35 10.55
N SER A 294 7.90 16.02 10.57
CA SER A 294 8.97 15.14 10.10
C SER A 294 8.95 14.90 8.58
N MET A 295 7.87 15.29 7.90
CA MET A 295 7.76 15.14 6.45
C MET A 295 8.76 16.05 5.74
N LYS A 296 9.57 15.45 4.85
CA LYS A 296 10.49 16.16 3.96
C LYS A 296 9.74 16.55 2.68
N VAL A 297 9.33 17.82 2.58
CA VAL A 297 8.61 18.35 1.42
C VAL A 297 9.59 18.82 0.35
N ASN A 298 9.43 18.34 -0.88
CA ASN A 298 10.14 18.81 -2.06
C ASN A 298 9.17 18.98 -3.23
N GLY A 299 8.91 20.24 -3.60
CA GLY A 299 7.94 20.59 -4.63
C GLY A 299 6.55 20.02 -4.31
N ARG A 300 6.06 19.13 -5.17
CA ARG A 300 4.76 18.46 -5.00
C ARG A 300 4.83 17.12 -4.26
N THR A 301 5.97 16.77 -3.66
CA THR A 301 6.14 15.49 -2.94
C THR A 301 6.46 15.72 -1.47
N GLY A 302 6.01 14.79 -0.62
CA GLY A 302 6.29 14.78 0.81
C GLY A 302 6.75 13.40 1.26
N SER A 303 7.99 13.29 1.71
CA SER A 303 8.62 12.00 2.04
C SER A 303 8.77 11.79 3.55
N TRP A 304 8.53 10.56 3.97
CA TRP A 304 8.90 10.03 5.30
C TRP A 304 9.97 8.93 5.20
N HIS A 305 10.65 8.85 4.06
CA HIS A 305 11.78 7.94 3.91
C HIS A 305 12.87 8.30 4.94
N GLU A 306 13.21 7.30 5.75
CA GLU A 306 14.12 7.42 6.89
C GLU A 306 15.03 6.18 6.99
N ALA A 307 16.13 6.30 7.71
CA ALA A 307 16.99 5.17 8.03
C ALA A 307 16.21 4.10 8.80
N GLU A 308 16.51 2.82 8.54
CA GLU A 308 15.85 1.62 9.13
C GLU A 308 14.35 1.45 8.80
N GLY A 309 13.66 2.51 8.38
CA GLY A 309 12.24 2.50 8.01
C GLY A 309 11.98 2.43 6.52
N SER A 310 12.81 3.07 5.69
CA SER A 310 12.74 3.09 4.22
C SER A 310 11.33 3.44 3.68
N MET A 311 10.92 2.87 2.54
CA MET A 311 9.56 2.99 2.01
C MET A 311 8.47 2.33 2.89
N TYR A 312 8.80 1.41 3.80
CA TYR A 312 7.81 0.84 4.74
C TYR A 312 7.25 1.91 5.67
N SER A 313 8.13 2.69 6.31
CA SER A 313 7.71 3.86 7.11
C SER A 313 6.86 4.82 6.28
N HIS A 314 7.28 5.09 5.04
CA HIS A 314 6.52 6.00 4.18
C HIS A 314 5.11 5.49 3.85
N GLY A 315 4.96 4.21 3.51
CA GLY A 315 3.66 3.60 3.24
C GLY A 315 2.75 3.64 4.46
N LEU A 316 3.25 3.26 5.64
CA LEU A 316 2.52 3.31 6.90
C LEU A 316 2.05 4.73 7.25
N CYS A 317 2.96 5.72 7.16
CA CYS A 317 2.62 7.12 7.41
C CYS A 317 1.59 7.64 6.40
N SER A 318 1.66 7.21 5.15
CA SER A 318 0.72 7.62 4.11
C SER A 318 -0.67 7.07 4.36
N ILE A 319 -0.80 5.80 4.78
CA ILE A 319 -2.08 5.21 5.23
C ILE A 319 -2.62 6.04 6.41
N ALA A 320 -1.81 6.25 7.44
CA ALA A 320 -2.21 7.00 8.63
C ALA A 320 -2.70 8.42 8.30
N MET A 321 -1.99 9.14 7.43
CA MET A 321 -2.34 10.50 7.03
C MET A 321 -3.62 10.54 6.19
N CYS A 322 -3.75 9.63 5.21
CA CYS A 322 -4.94 9.56 4.36
C CYS A 322 -6.18 9.13 5.15
N GLU A 323 -6.08 8.14 6.04
CA GLU A 323 -7.18 7.71 6.89
C GLU A 323 -7.61 8.82 7.86
N ALA A 324 -6.67 9.53 8.48
CA ALA A 324 -6.99 10.67 9.35
C ALA A 324 -7.72 11.78 8.59
N TYR A 325 -7.27 12.10 7.37
CA TYR A 325 -7.95 13.06 6.51
C TYR A 325 -9.36 12.58 6.13
N ALA A 326 -9.51 11.34 5.67
CA ALA A 326 -10.80 10.77 5.27
C ALA A 326 -11.81 10.76 6.43
N MET A 327 -11.38 10.41 7.65
CA MET A 327 -12.26 10.34 8.82
C MET A 327 -12.71 11.72 9.33
N THR A 328 -11.93 12.78 9.10
CA THR A 328 -12.13 14.08 9.77
C THR A 328 -12.40 15.25 8.83
N HIS A 329 -12.11 15.07 7.54
CA HIS A 329 -12.06 16.13 6.51
C HIS A 329 -11.36 17.40 6.99
N ASP A 330 -10.32 17.25 7.81
CA ASP A 330 -9.55 18.38 8.29
C ASP A 330 -8.73 18.99 7.15
N LYS A 331 -8.92 20.29 6.93
CA LYS A 331 -8.23 21.02 5.86
C LYS A 331 -6.73 21.05 6.08
N GLU A 332 -6.26 20.98 7.33
CA GLU A 332 -4.83 20.95 7.64
C GLU A 332 -4.16 19.64 7.18
N LEU A 333 -4.93 18.54 7.08
CA LEU A 333 -4.42 17.24 6.64
C LEU A 333 -4.46 17.04 5.13
N LEU A 334 -5.24 17.84 4.40
CA LEU A 334 -5.41 17.70 2.94
C LEU A 334 -4.06 17.77 2.20
N ALA A 335 -3.26 18.81 2.45
CA ALA A 335 -2.01 19.00 1.75
C ALA A 335 -0.97 17.91 2.10
N PRO A 336 -0.68 17.60 3.39
CA PRO A 336 0.19 16.47 3.74
C PRO A 336 -0.27 15.13 3.15
N ALA A 337 -1.58 14.85 3.14
CA ALA A 337 -2.12 13.61 2.59
C ALA A 337 -1.91 13.52 1.08
N GLN A 338 -2.08 14.61 0.31
CA GLN A 338 -1.79 14.57 -1.13
C GLN A 338 -0.28 14.48 -1.41
N LEU A 339 0.55 15.20 -0.65
CA LEU A 339 2.00 15.22 -0.84
C LEU A 339 2.63 13.84 -0.65
N CYS A 340 2.16 13.04 0.31
CA CYS A 340 2.69 11.69 0.52
C CYS A 340 2.31 10.74 -0.62
N LEU A 341 1.08 10.78 -1.11
CA LEU A 341 0.67 9.99 -2.29
C LEU A 341 1.49 10.36 -3.53
N ASN A 342 1.76 11.65 -3.74
CA ASN A 342 2.61 12.10 -4.83
C ASN A 342 4.04 11.53 -4.70
N PHE A 343 4.55 11.36 -3.48
CA PHE A 343 5.84 10.70 -3.27
C PHE A 343 5.77 9.19 -3.57
N ILE A 344 4.70 8.48 -3.22
CA ILE A 344 4.50 7.07 -3.63
C ILE A 344 4.52 6.94 -5.16
N VAL A 345 3.79 7.81 -5.87
CA VAL A 345 3.78 7.85 -7.34
C VAL A 345 5.18 8.11 -7.89
N TYR A 346 5.91 9.07 -7.30
CA TYR A 346 7.30 9.33 -7.66
C TYR A 346 8.21 8.13 -7.37
N ALA A 347 8.01 7.41 -6.27
CA ALA A 347 8.89 6.33 -5.84
C ALA A 347 8.70 5.04 -6.63
N GLN A 348 7.65 4.91 -7.43
CA GLN A 348 7.35 3.69 -8.18
C GLN A 348 8.47 3.36 -9.20
N ASP A 349 8.79 2.06 -9.30
CA ASP A 349 9.64 1.51 -10.34
C ASP A 349 9.09 1.90 -11.73
N PRO A 350 9.85 2.68 -12.54
CA PRO A 350 9.37 3.14 -13.84
C PRO A 350 9.26 2.00 -14.88
N VAL A 351 9.87 0.84 -14.63
CA VAL A 351 9.89 -0.30 -15.56
C VAL A 351 8.88 -1.37 -15.12
N GLY A 352 9.04 -1.92 -13.91
CA GLY A 352 8.23 -3.02 -13.40
C GLY A 352 6.93 -2.60 -12.71
N GLY A 353 6.85 -1.34 -12.23
CA GLY A 353 5.66 -0.79 -11.58
C GLY A 353 5.49 -1.14 -10.09
N GLY A 354 6.46 -1.84 -9.48
CA GLY A 354 6.45 -2.13 -8.06
C GLY A 354 7.13 -1.06 -7.20
N TRP A 355 7.27 -1.34 -5.91
CA TRP A 355 8.04 -0.54 -4.95
C TRP A 355 8.93 -1.46 -4.14
N ARG A 356 10.04 -0.91 -3.64
CA ARG A 356 10.96 -1.61 -2.74
C ARG A 356 11.41 -0.66 -1.64
N TYR A 357 12.55 -0.91 -1.01
CA TYR A 357 13.09 -0.10 0.09
C TYR A 357 13.42 1.32 -0.31
N SER A 358 14.04 1.52 -1.48
CA SER A 358 14.41 2.84 -1.99
C SER A 358 13.51 3.28 -3.16
N PRO A 359 13.28 4.60 -3.34
CA PRO A 359 12.56 5.12 -4.48
C PRO A 359 13.17 4.65 -5.82
N ARG A 360 12.32 4.37 -6.80
CA ARG A 360 12.66 3.94 -8.17
C ARG A 360 13.34 2.56 -8.28
N GLN A 361 13.47 1.82 -7.18
CA GLN A 361 14.03 0.47 -7.19
C GLN A 361 13.03 -0.55 -7.75
N ALA A 362 13.54 -1.60 -8.43
CA ALA A 362 12.75 -2.75 -8.85
C ALA A 362 11.99 -3.36 -7.68
N GLY A 363 10.69 -3.59 -7.86
CA GLY A 363 9.76 -3.84 -6.76
C GLY A 363 9.88 -5.19 -6.07
N ASP A 364 9.33 -5.25 -4.85
CA ASP A 364 9.04 -6.47 -4.12
C ASP A 364 7.58 -6.51 -3.63
N THR A 365 7.05 -7.70 -3.38
CA THR A 365 5.64 -7.89 -3.01
C THR A 365 5.28 -7.25 -1.66
N SER A 366 6.16 -7.29 -0.66
CA SER A 366 5.87 -6.78 0.69
C SER A 366 5.80 -5.25 0.76
N ALA A 367 6.65 -4.54 0.03
CA ALA A 367 6.62 -3.09 -0.07
C ALA A 367 5.41 -2.62 -0.90
N VAL A 368 5.08 -3.35 -1.98
CA VAL A 368 3.89 -3.09 -2.81
C VAL A 368 2.60 -3.13 -1.97
N GLY A 369 2.48 -4.07 -1.02
CA GLY A 369 1.33 -4.15 -0.12
C GLY A 369 1.03 -2.84 0.60
N TRP A 370 2.02 -2.27 1.27
CA TRP A 370 1.86 -1.01 2.02
C TRP A 370 1.56 0.19 1.11
N GLN A 371 2.26 0.29 -0.03
CA GLN A 371 2.04 1.41 -0.94
C GLN A 371 0.67 1.35 -1.60
N LEU A 372 0.21 0.16 -2.00
CA LEU A 372 -1.12 0.00 -2.59
C LEU A 372 -2.23 0.33 -1.57
N MET A 373 -2.07 -0.10 -0.31
CA MET A 373 -3.00 0.28 0.76
C MET A 373 -3.01 1.79 1.02
N ALA A 374 -1.86 2.46 0.94
CA ALA A 374 -1.80 3.92 1.04
C ALA A 374 -2.54 4.60 -0.12
N LEU A 375 -2.30 4.17 -1.37
CA LEU A 375 -3.00 4.66 -2.55
C LEU A 375 -4.51 4.43 -2.43
N LYS A 376 -4.94 3.25 -1.96
CA LYS A 376 -6.35 2.95 -1.73
C LYS A 376 -6.96 3.84 -0.65
N SER A 377 -6.24 4.08 0.45
CA SER A 377 -6.67 5.00 1.52
C SER A 377 -6.83 6.42 1.01
N GLY A 378 -5.90 6.89 0.17
CA GLY A 378 -5.99 8.18 -0.50
C GLY A 378 -7.17 8.28 -1.45
N HIS A 379 -7.40 7.26 -2.27
CA HIS A 379 -8.54 7.20 -3.18
C HIS A 379 -9.88 7.25 -2.44
N MET A 380 -10.01 6.52 -1.34
CA MET A 380 -11.21 6.58 -0.47
C MET A 380 -11.40 7.96 0.18
N ALA A 381 -10.32 8.72 0.34
CA ALA A 381 -10.33 10.10 0.82
C ALA A 381 -10.59 11.13 -0.30
N TYR A 382 -10.89 10.68 -1.53
CA TYR A 382 -11.05 11.50 -2.73
C TYR A 382 -9.79 12.30 -3.11
N LEU A 383 -8.61 11.80 -2.73
CA LEU A 383 -7.33 12.35 -3.16
C LEU A 383 -6.93 11.82 -4.55
N GLU A 384 -6.03 12.55 -5.21
CA GLU A 384 -5.59 12.22 -6.56
C GLU A 384 -4.65 11.00 -6.52
N VAL A 385 -5.07 9.92 -7.17
CA VAL A 385 -4.27 8.72 -7.44
C VAL A 385 -4.24 8.48 -8.95
N PRO A 386 -3.08 8.65 -9.61
CA PRO A 386 -2.99 8.48 -11.06
C PRO A 386 -3.29 7.03 -11.50
N PRO A 387 -4.15 6.81 -12.51
CA PRO A 387 -4.44 5.47 -13.02
C PRO A 387 -3.18 4.72 -13.49
N GLY A 388 -2.23 5.44 -14.09
CA GLY A 388 -0.95 4.87 -14.53
C GLY A 388 -0.15 4.19 -13.41
N THR A 389 -0.22 4.71 -12.19
CA THR A 389 0.42 4.11 -11.01
C THR A 389 -0.25 2.80 -10.63
N VAL A 390 -1.58 2.76 -10.70
CA VAL A 390 -2.38 1.55 -10.42
C VAL A 390 -2.12 0.47 -11.47
N LEU A 391 -2.06 0.84 -12.77
CA LEU A 391 -1.68 -0.06 -13.86
C LEU A 391 -0.27 -0.63 -13.66
N GLY A 392 0.68 0.19 -13.20
CA GLY A 392 2.03 -0.26 -12.84
C GLY A 392 2.03 -1.31 -11.73
N ALA A 393 1.23 -1.11 -10.67
CA ALA A 393 1.12 -2.09 -9.59
C ALA A 393 0.51 -3.42 -10.08
N MET A 394 -0.49 -3.38 -10.97
CA MET A 394 -1.03 -4.59 -11.60
C MET A 394 0.04 -5.33 -12.43
N LYS A 395 0.81 -4.60 -13.24
CA LYS A 395 1.91 -5.17 -14.02
C LYS A 395 2.93 -5.87 -13.12
N PHE A 396 3.31 -5.24 -12.01
CA PHE A 396 4.21 -5.86 -11.04
C PHE A 396 3.63 -7.16 -10.49
N LEU A 397 2.40 -7.13 -9.99
CA LEU A 397 1.74 -8.32 -9.45
C LEU A 397 1.56 -9.43 -10.49
N ASP A 398 1.40 -9.08 -11.78
CA ASP A 398 1.37 -10.06 -12.86
C ASP A 398 2.73 -10.74 -13.05
N SER A 399 3.83 -10.04 -12.76
CA SER A 399 5.20 -10.54 -12.93
C SER A 399 5.68 -11.44 -11.79
N VAL A 400 5.07 -11.32 -10.60
CA VAL A 400 5.45 -12.10 -9.40
C VAL A 400 4.42 -13.16 -9.00
N GLN A 401 3.32 -13.31 -9.74
CA GLN A 401 2.31 -14.33 -9.46
C GLN A 401 2.79 -15.74 -9.85
N ALA A 402 2.36 -16.73 -9.09
CA ALA A 402 2.45 -18.16 -9.39
C ALA A 402 1.05 -18.80 -9.34
N ASN A 403 0.95 -20.08 -9.73
CA ASN A 403 -0.29 -20.86 -9.66
C ASN A 403 -1.52 -20.13 -10.27
N SER A 404 -1.30 -19.47 -11.41
CA SER A 404 -2.29 -18.62 -12.10
C SER A 404 -2.97 -17.61 -11.17
N GLY A 405 -2.19 -16.93 -10.34
CA GLY A 405 -2.65 -15.82 -9.49
C GLY A 405 -3.18 -16.24 -8.12
N ALA A 406 -3.02 -17.51 -7.73
CA ALA A 406 -3.38 -17.98 -6.40
C ALA A 406 -2.29 -17.69 -5.35
N GLU A 407 -1.04 -17.58 -5.79
CA GLU A 407 0.15 -17.40 -4.95
C GLU A 407 1.07 -16.35 -5.55
N TYR A 408 1.95 -15.79 -4.73
CA TYR A 408 2.84 -14.70 -5.12
C TYR A 408 4.21 -14.89 -4.49
N GLY A 409 5.27 -14.72 -5.28
CA GLY A 409 6.64 -14.67 -4.78
C GLY A 409 7.07 -13.26 -4.38
N TYR A 410 8.36 -13.11 -4.08
CA TYR A 410 8.90 -11.87 -3.52
C TYR A 410 9.31 -10.84 -4.58
N THR A 411 10.31 -11.17 -5.40
CA THR A 411 10.77 -10.37 -6.55
C THR A 411 10.55 -11.06 -7.90
N GLY A 412 10.05 -12.29 -7.87
CA GLY A 412 9.67 -13.11 -9.01
C GLY A 412 8.60 -14.14 -8.62
N PRO A 413 8.11 -14.94 -9.57
CA PRO A 413 7.11 -15.98 -9.29
C PRO A 413 7.63 -17.02 -8.29
N ALA A 414 6.85 -17.32 -7.25
CA ALA A 414 7.11 -18.43 -6.33
C ALA A 414 5.80 -18.94 -5.71
N GLU A 415 5.80 -20.22 -5.33
CA GLU A 415 4.71 -20.89 -4.58
C GLU A 415 5.15 -21.09 -3.12
N GLY A 416 4.20 -21.38 -2.23
CA GLY A 416 4.46 -21.72 -0.82
C GLY A 416 4.77 -20.54 0.11
N ARG A 417 5.09 -19.36 -0.43
CA ARG A 417 5.36 -18.14 0.37
C ARG A 417 4.09 -17.50 0.88
N ALA A 418 3.76 -17.75 2.14
CA ALA A 418 2.45 -17.42 2.69
C ALA A 418 2.24 -15.92 2.88
N ALA A 419 3.24 -15.20 3.38
CA ALA A 419 3.18 -13.76 3.59
C ALA A 419 2.98 -13.01 2.27
N THR A 420 3.84 -13.26 1.28
CA THR A 420 3.74 -12.62 -0.04
C THR A 420 2.46 -13.00 -0.77
N SER A 421 2.00 -14.25 -0.64
CA SER A 421 0.72 -14.68 -1.22
C SER A 421 -0.47 -13.94 -0.60
N ALA A 422 -0.51 -13.77 0.73
CA ALA A 422 -1.55 -12.98 1.39
C ALA A 422 -1.52 -11.51 0.96
N VAL A 423 -0.33 -10.91 0.82
CA VAL A 423 -0.16 -9.54 0.33
C VAL A 423 -0.65 -9.42 -1.12
N GLY A 424 -0.21 -10.30 -2.01
CA GLY A 424 -0.59 -10.27 -3.42
C GLY A 424 -2.09 -10.44 -3.63
N LEU A 425 -2.72 -11.39 -2.92
CA LEU A 425 -4.18 -11.58 -2.95
C LEU A 425 -4.91 -10.34 -2.45
N LEU A 426 -4.50 -9.74 -1.32
CA LEU A 426 -5.12 -8.52 -0.82
C LEU A 426 -4.99 -7.37 -1.82
N CYS A 427 -3.81 -7.22 -2.43
CA CYS A 427 -3.59 -6.22 -3.47
C CYS A 427 -4.53 -6.44 -4.67
N ARG A 428 -4.70 -7.67 -5.14
CA ARG A 428 -5.65 -7.99 -6.21
C ARG A 428 -7.09 -7.68 -5.85
N MET A 429 -7.49 -7.96 -4.62
CA MET A 429 -8.80 -7.60 -4.09
C MET A 429 -9.02 -6.07 -4.19
N TYR A 430 -8.06 -5.26 -3.74
CA TYR A 430 -8.14 -3.79 -3.85
C TYR A 430 -8.07 -3.27 -5.29
N LEU A 431 -7.44 -4.02 -6.20
CA LEU A 431 -7.38 -3.75 -7.63
C LEU A 431 -8.61 -4.25 -8.41
N GLY A 432 -9.62 -4.80 -7.71
CA GLY A 432 -10.93 -5.08 -8.29
C GLY A 432 -11.21 -6.56 -8.62
N TRP A 433 -10.32 -7.50 -8.26
CA TRP A 433 -10.64 -8.92 -8.40
C TRP A 433 -11.88 -9.28 -7.59
N LYS A 434 -12.87 -9.90 -8.26
CA LYS A 434 -14.14 -10.32 -7.68
C LYS A 434 -14.06 -11.74 -7.11
N HIS A 435 -15.06 -12.11 -6.31
CA HIS A 435 -15.18 -13.44 -5.67
C HIS A 435 -15.18 -14.61 -6.67
N ASP A 436 -15.58 -14.37 -7.92
CA ASP A 436 -15.60 -15.38 -9.00
C ASP A 436 -14.25 -15.52 -9.71
N ASN A 437 -13.23 -14.73 -9.36
CA ASN A 437 -11.89 -14.89 -9.90
C ASN A 437 -11.30 -16.23 -9.43
N PRO A 438 -10.93 -17.15 -10.35
CA PRO A 438 -10.45 -18.47 -9.96
C PRO A 438 -9.13 -18.45 -9.17
N GLY A 439 -8.23 -17.51 -9.48
CA GLY A 439 -6.96 -17.34 -8.74
C GLY A 439 -7.23 -16.94 -7.29
N LEU A 440 -8.15 -15.98 -7.09
CA LEU A 440 -8.57 -15.55 -5.76
C LEU A 440 -9.16 -16.69 -4.94
N GLN A 441 -10.08 -17.47 -5.51
CA GLN A 441 -10.73 -18.59 -4.82
C GLN A 441 -9.69 -19.61 -4.33
N ARG A 442 -8.79 -20.04 -5.22
CA ARG A 442 -7.72 -20.99 -4.85
C ARG A 442 -6.77 -20.41 -3.80
N GLY A 443 -6.37 -19.14 -3.94
CA GLY A 443 -5.50 -18.49 -2.96
C GLY A 443 -6.13 -18.39 -1.57
N VAL A 444 -7.42 -18.08 -1.50
CA VAL A 444 -8.17 -18.05 -0.24
C VAL A 444 -8.29 -19.44 0.38
N GLU A 445 -8.53 -20.48 -0.42
CA GLU A 445 -8.53 -21.86 0.08
C GLU A 445 -7.18 -22.28 0.67
N ILE A 446 -6.06 -21.82 0.08
CA ILE A 446 -4.70 -22.06 0.62
C ILE A 446 -4.56 -21.37 1.98
N ILE A 447 -4.98 -20.11 2.10
CA ILE A 447 -4.95 -19.37 3.37
C ILE A 447 -5.82 -20.04 4.44
N ASP A 448 -7.05 -20.46 4.10
CA ASP A 448 -7.96 -21.10 5.06
C ASP A 448 -7.41 -22.42 5.60
N LYS A 449 -6.82 -23.23 4.71
CA LYS A 449 -6.16 -24.50 5.06
C LYS A 449 -4.96 -24.28 5.98
N ARG A 450 -4.12 -23.27 5.71
CA ARG A 450 -2.96 -22.94 6.55
C ARG A 450 -3.38 -22.40 7.91
N GLY A 451 -4.35 -21.48 7.93
CA GLY A 451 -4.80 -20.81 9.15
C GLY A 451 -3.77 -19.82 9.72
N PRO A 452 -4.08 -19.18 10.87
CA PRO A 452 -3.20 -18.18 11.46
C PRO A 452 -1.89 -18.77 11.99
N SER A 453 -0.80 -18.07 11.74
CA SER A 453 0.53 -18.36 12.28
C SER A 453 0.65 -17.89 13.73
N LYS A 454 1.49 -18.55 14.55
CA LYS A 454 1.76 -18.12 15.93
C LYS A 454 2.93 -17.16 16.07
N ASN A 455 3.81 -17.11 15.08
CA ASN A 455 5.04 -16.31 15.09
C ASN A 455 5.06 -15.24 13.99
N ASP A 456 4.26 -15.37 12.93
CA ASP A 456 4.24 -14.42 11.82
C ASP A 456 3.01 -13.49 11.86
N MET A 457 3.19 -12.32 12.48
CA MET A 457 2.15 -11.29 12.52
C MET A 457 1.95 -10.57 11.20
N TYR A 458 2.97 -10.52 10.36
CA TYR A 458 2.90 -9.87 9.07
C TYR A 458 1.96 -10.66 8.15
N TYR A 459 2.17 -11.97 8.01
CA TYR A 459 1.24 -12.85 7.31
C TYR A 459 -0.17 -12.75 7.89
N ASN A 460 -0.30 -12.89 9.22
CA ASN A 460 -1.62 -12.88 9.85
C ASN A 460 -2.42 -11.61 9.57
N TYR A 461 -1.76 -10.46 9.56
CA TYR A 461 -2.41 -9.18 9.28
C TYR A 461 -3.00 -9.12 7.86
N TYR A 462 -2.22 -9.50 6.85
CA TYR A 462 -2.71 -9.54 5.47
C TYR A 462 -3.76 -10.64 5.26
N ALA A 463 -3.51 -11.84 5.77
CA ALA A 463 -4.44 -12.97 5.65
C ALA A 463 -5.78 -12.69 6.35
N THR A 464 -5.77 -11.97 7.48
CA THR A 464 -6.99 -11.53 8.17
C THR A 464 -7.82 -10.60 7.30
N GLN A 465 -7.19 -9.65 6.58
CA GLN A 465 -7.90 -8.77 5.67
C GLN A 465 -8.45 -9.53 4.45
N VAL A 466 -7.66 -10.45 3.87
CA VAL A 466 -8.11 -11.32 2.78
C VAL A 466 -9.35 -12.13 3.20
N CYS A 467 -9.28 -12.82 4.33
CA CYS A 467 -10.41 -13.60 4.84
C CYS A 467 -11.62 -12.69 5.16
N ARG A 468 -11.38 -11.51 5.74
CA ARG A 468 -12.44 -10.55 6.05
C ARG A 468 -13.18 -10.10 4.80
N HIS A 469 -12.45 -9.77 3.75
CA HIS A 469 -13.03 -9.33 2.49
C HIS A 469 -13.70 -10.49 1.75
N TYR A 470 -13.15 -11.70 1.82
CA TYR A 470 -13.79 -12.86 1.22
C TYR A 470 -15.12 -13.24 1.89
N GLU A 471 -15.27 -12.95 3.19
CA GLU A 471 -16.44 -13.27 4.01
C GLU A 471 -16.75 -14.79 4.05
N GLY A 472 -17.97 -15.16 4.44
CA GLY A 472 -18.43 -16.55 4.45
C GLY A 472 -17.75 -17.42 5.51
N GLU A 473 -17.75 -18.74 5.29
CA GLU A 473 -17.24 -19.69 6.28
C GLU A 473 -15.73 -19.58 6.52
N VAL A 474 -14.98 -19.17 5.50
CA VAL A 474 -13.53 -18.92 5.62
C VAL A 474 -13.29 -17.83 6.67
N TRP A 475 -14.05 -16.74 6.62
CA TRP A 475 -13.99 -15.69 7.62
C TRP A 475 -14.32 -16.21 9.01
N GLU A 476 -15.41 -16.95 9.18
CA GLU A 476 -15.81 -17.45 10.50
C GLU A 476 -14.75 -18.36 11.14
N ARG A 477 -14.16 -19.27 10.35
CA ARG A 477 -13.07 -20.16 10.80
C ARG A 477 -11.78 -19.39 11.12
N TRP A 478 -11.39 -18.46 10.26
CA TRP A 478 -10.21 -17.63 10.48
C TRP A 478 -10.36 -16.77 11.72
N ASN A 479 -11.45 -15.99 11.77
CA ASN A 479 -11.72 -15.03 12.82
C ASN A 479 -11.84 -15.71 14.19
N GLY A 480 -12.57 -16.83 14.29
CA GLY A 480 -12.68 -17.56 15.55
C GLY A 480 -11.30 -17.95 16.11
N ARG A 481 -10.42 -18.51 15.26
CA ARG A 481 -9.07 -18.91 15.66
C ARG A 481 -8.21 -17.71 16.07
N THR A 482 -8.17 -16.67 15.23
CA THR A 482 -7.30 -15.50 15.45
C THR A 482 -7.76 -14.66 16.64
N ARG A 483 -9.06 -14.36 16.74
CA ARG A 483 -9.65 -13.58 17.84
C ARG A 483 -9.39 -14.25 19.19
N ASP A 484 -9.72 -15.53 19.32
CA ASP A 484 -9.62 -16.24 20.60
C ASP A 484 -8.17 -16.41 21.03
N TRP A 485 -7.26 -16.66 20.08
CA TRP A 485 -5.83 -16.69 20.34
C TRP A 485 -5.30 -15.34 20.84
N LEU A 486 -5.59 -14.23 20.15
CA LEU A 486 -5.12 -12.90 20.53
C LEU A 486 -5.68 -12.46 21.89
N VAL A 487 -6.96 -12.69 22.14
CA VAL A 487 -7.58 -12.37 23.44
C VAL A 487 -6.90 -13.14 24.58
N LYS A 488 -6.62 -14.44 24.36
CA LYS A 488 -5.98 -15.31 25.35
C LYS A 488 -4.51 -14.95 25.58
N SER A 489 -3.80 -14.51 24.54
CA SER A 489 -2.36 -14.23 24.61
C SER A 489 -2.01 -12.81 25.05
N GLN A 490 -3.00 -11.92 25.20
CA GLN A 490 -2.74 -10.55 25.65
C GLN A 490 -2.20 -10.53 27.07
N GLU A 491 -1.09 -9.81 27.25
CA GLU A 491 -0.47 -9.63 28.55
C GLU A 491 -1.39 -8.85 29.50
N LYS A 492 -1.48 -9.28 30.76
CA LYS A 492 -2.39 -8.69 31.76
C LYS A 492 -1.67 -7.96 32.89
N ASP A 493 -0.35 -8.12 32.99
CA ASP A 493 0.42 -7.72 34.17
C ASP A 493 1.47 -6.63 33.89
N GLY A 494 1.65 -5.75 34.87
CA GLY A 494 2.73 -4.77 34.93
C GLY A 494 2.83 -3.86 33.70
N ALA A 495 4.07 -3.55 33.30
CA ALA A 495 4.37 -2.67 32.17
C ALA A 495 3.91 -3.23 30.81
N LYS A 496 3.63 -4.54 30.73
CA LYS A 496 3.17 -5.23 29.52
C LYS A 496 1.64 -5.25 29.40
N ALA A 497 0.90 -4.92 30.45
CA ALA A 497 -0.55 -5.07 30.48
C ALA A 497 -1.23 -4.37 29.29
N GLY A 498 -1.98 -5.13 28.50
CA GLY A 498 -2.66 -4.67 27.27
C GLY A 498 -1.87 -4.89 25.97
N SER A 499 -0.61 -5.31 26.04
CA SER A 499 0.25 -5.52 24.88
C SER A 499 0.37 -6.99 24.47
N TRP A 500 1.00 -7.23 23.33
CA TRP A 500 1.41 -8.54 22.86
C TRP A 500 2.89 -8.57 22.51
N TRP A 501 3.49 -9.75 22.65
CA TRP A 501 4.82 -10.08 22.15
C TRP A 501 4.88 -11.58 21.93
N PHE A 502 5.34 -12.02 20.76
CA PHE A 502 5.31 -13.43 20.39
C PHE A 502 6.69 -14.07 20.22
N GLY A 503 7.79 -13.32 20.38
CA GLY A 503 9.17 -13.81 20.27
C GLY A 503 9.48 -14.56 18.95
N GLY A 504 10.75 -14.91 18.74
CA GLY A 504 11.16 -15.91 17.76
C GLY A 504 10.93 -15.57 16.28
N GLY A 505 11.89 -14.89 15.67
CA GLY A 505 12.17 -14.88 14.23
C GLY A 505 11.11 -14.28 13.29
N GLY A 506 9.84 -14.17 13.68
CA GLY A 506 8.79 -13.70 12.79
C GLY A 506 9.07 -12.33 12.19
N HIS A 507 8.57 -12.11 10.96
CA HIS A 507 8.85 -10.93 10.15
C HIS A 507 8.71 -9.62 10.96
N ALA A 508 9.80 -8.85 11.02
CA ALA A 508 9.93 -7.56 11.71
C ALA A 508 9.65 -7.57 13.24
N ASN A 509 9.53 -8.73 13.89
CA ASN A 509 9.28 -8.80 15.34
C ASN A 509 10.41 -8.15 16.14
N ASP A 510 11.67 -8.46 15.85
CA ASP A 510 12.80 -7.91 16.62
C ASP A 510 13.10 -6.44 16.27
N ARG A 511 12.90 -6.05 15.00
CA ARG A 511 13.06 -4.66 14.57
C ARG A 511 11.96 -3.74 15.12
N GLY A 512 10.70 -4.17 15.01
CA GLY A 512 9.53 -3.38 15.46
C GLY A 512 9.15 -3.58 16.94
N GLY A 513 9.59 -4.68 17.54
CA GLY A 513 9.39 -5.01 18.94
C GLY A 513 7.92 -5.20 19.35
N ARG A 514 7.70 -5.06 20.66
CA ARG A 514 6.37 -5.11 21.30
C ARG A 514 5.38 -4.08 20.73
N LEU A 515 5.86 -2.91 20.28
CA LEU A 515 4.98 -1.89 19.68
C LEU A 515 4.36 -2.40 18.37
N TYR A 516 5.20 -2.94 17.48
CA TYR A 516 4.76 -3.52 16.22
C TYR A 516 3.75 -4.66 16.42
N THR A 517 4.13 -5.65 17.22
CA THR A 517 3.26 -6.83 17.48
C THR A 517 1.94 -6.42 18.13
N THR A 518 1.96 -5.46 19.05
CA THR A 518 0.74 -4.94 19.68
C THR A 518 -0.15 -4.21 18.69
N ALA A 519 0.41 -3.35 17.83
CA ALA A 519 -0.35 -2.65 16.81
C ALA A 519 -0.98 -3.62 15.80
N MET A 520 -0.21 -4.60 15.30
CA MET A 520 -0.71 -5.61 14.36
C MET A 520 -1.83 -6.46 14.98
N ALA A 521 -1.65 -6.94 16.21
CA ALA A 521 -2.68 -7.65 16.96
C ALA A 521 -3.96 -6.81 17.12
N THR A 522 -3.80 -5.53 17.46
CA THR A 522 -4.93 -4.62 17.65
C THR A 522 -5.68 -4.41 16.33
N MET A 523 -4.98 -4.10 15.23
CA MET A 523 -5.61 -3.90 13.92
C MET A 523 -6.34 -5.15 13.41
N MET A 524 -5.84 -6.36 13.70
CA MET A 524 -6.55 -7.61 13.38
C MET A 524 -7.84 -7.76 14.19
N LEU A 525 -7.87 -7.34 15.45
CA LEU A 525 -9.08 -7.33 16.27
C LEU A 525 -10.06 -6.19 15.90
N GLU A 526 -9.60 -5.16 15.21
CA GLU A 526 -10.42 -4.05 14.71
C GLU A 526 -11.05 -4.30 13.34
N VAL A 527 -10.62 -5.36 12.65
CA VAL A 527 -10.90 -5.59 11.22
C VAL A 527 -12.40 -5.59 10.89
N TYR A 528 -13.28 -5.89 11.85
CA TYR A 528 -14.74 -5.91 11.71
C TYR A 528 -15.33 -4.58 11.24
N TYR A 529 -14.77 -3.47 11.73
CA TYR A 529 -15.22 -2.11 11.48
C TYR A 529 -14.15 -1.25 10.80
N ARG A 530 -12.89 -1.70 10.81
CA ARG A 530 -11.77 -1.01 10.18
C ARG A 530 -11.81 -1.08 8.65
N HIS A 531 -12.18 -2.25 8.12
CA HIS A 531 -12.26 -2.53 6.69
C HIS A 531 -13.64 -3.10 6.39
N LEU A 532 -14.54 -2.25 5.88
CA LEU A 532 -15.82 -2.75 5.39
C LEU A 532 -15.61 -3.67 4.17
N PRO A 533 -16.41 -4.73 4.00
CA PRO A 533 -16.23 -5.68 2.90
C PRO A 533 -16.41 -5.03 1.53
N ILE A 534 -15.35 -5.10 0.73
CA ILE A 534 -15.26 -4.49 -0.61
C ILE A 534 -16.15 -5.14 -1.68
N TYR A 535 -16.82 -6.26 -1.35
CA TYR A 535 -17.70 -6.98 -2.30
C TYR A 535 -19.20 -6.76 -2.05
N ARG A 536 -19.56 -5.99 -1.03
CA ARG A 536 -20.95 -5.57 -0.86
C ARG A 536 -21.30 -4.56 -1.94
N LYS A 537 -22.55 -4.56 -2.42
CA LYS A 537 -23.05 -3.75 -3.56
C LYS A 537 -22.72 -2.24 -3.50
N GLN A 538 -22.33 -1.74 -2.33
CA GLN A 538 -22.01 -0.33 -2.05
C GLN A 538 -20.54 0.03 -2.31
N ALA A 539 -19.63 -0.94 -2.45
CA ALA A 539 -18.19 -0.72 -2.68
C ALA A 539 -17.82 -0.46 -4.16
N ALA A 540 -18.78 -0.51 -5.08
CA ALA A 540 -18.53 -0.30 -6.51
C ALA A 540 -18.09 1.13 -6.86
N GLU A 541 -18.38 2.11 -6.01
CA GLU A 541 -17.93 3.51 -6.19
C GLU A 541 -16.47 3.73 -5.73
N GLU A 542 -15.85 2.73 -5.08
CA GLU A 542 -14.51 2.83 -4.51
C GLU A 542 -13.43 2.17 -5.37
N GLU A 543 -13.79 1.57 -6.50
CA GLU A 543 -12.85 0.98 -7.44
C GLU A 543 -11.94 2.06 -8.05
N PHE A 544 -10.67 1.72 -8.27
CA PHE A 544 -9.78 2.60 -9.02
C PHE A 544 -10.35 2.79 -10.42
N LYS A 545 -10.44 4.05 -10.86
CA LYS A 545 -10.74 4.36 -12.25
C LYS A 545 -9.50 4.03 -13.08
N LEU A 546 -9.59 2.97 -13.87
CA LEU A 546 -8.49 2.49 -14.73
C LEU A 546 -8.39 3.28 -16.03
#